data_AF-A0A1W9RSE0-F1
#
_entry.id   AF-A0A1W9RSE0-F1
#
_cell.length_a   1.000
_cell.length_b   1.000
_cell.length_c   1.000
_cell.angle_alpha   90.00
_cell.angle_beta   90.00
_cell.angle_gamma   90.00
#
_symmetry.space_group_name_H-M   'P 1'
#
loop_
_entity.id
_entity.type
_entity.pdbx_description
1 polymer ?
#
loop_
_entity_poly.entity_id
_entity_poly.type
_entity_poly.pdbx_seq_one_letter_code
_entity_poly.pdbx_strand_id
1 'polypeptide(L)'
;MENLKFGTMAEEKVMHKFGLIALISVVFFLFSELAAQETTVHNCQIIKEYADGTVLLKIDGKEMLAVTQSMERNMLKLKRDVLDAQKEIFLKDSLLANYDNTIAQYEKTINQMRDYIRELEYVLKGYKDLAHDYKKMRVPNVSFRVGVGATSRDYKPAVMMGLDIRRVLISGIIQERNSGVLVGASFRIF
;
A
#
# COMPACT_ATOMS: atom_id res chain seq x y z
N MET A 1 35.07 -58.86 -1.30
CA MET A 1 35.54 -59.15 -2.67
C MET A 1 36.12 -57.87 -3.23
N GLU A 2 37.44 -57.87 -3.44
CA GLU A 2 38.14 -57.47 -4.68
C GLU A 2 37.65 -56.20 -5.42
N ASN A 3 38.48 -55.23 -5.84
CA ASN A 3 39.89 -55.29 -6.26
C ASN A 3 40.56 -53.91 -6.19
N LEU A 4 41.85 -53.94 -5.86
CA LEU A 4 42.84 -52.86 -6.02
C LEU A 4 43.11 -52.58 -7.50
N LYS A 5 43.30 -51.30 -7.86
CA LYS A 5 44.08 -50.89 -9.04
C LYS A 5 45.11 -49.85 -8.63
N PHE A 6 46.38 -50.27 -8.70
CA PHE A 6 47.57 -49.43 -8.71
C PHE A 6 47.77 -48.86 -10.11
N GLY A 7 48.12 -47.58 -10.19
CA GLY A 7 48.46 -46.86 -11.43
C GLY A 7 49.49 -45.77 -11.17
N THR A 8 50.76 -46.17 -11.15
CA THR A 8 51.95 -45.45 -11.64
C THR A 8 52.01 -43.91 -11.47
N MET A 9 52.63 -43.47 -10.37
CA MET A 9 53.24 -42.14 -10.21
C MET A 9 54.75 -42.24 -10.52
N ALA A 10 55.21 -41.92 -11.73
CA ALA A 10 56.65 -41.90 -12.01
C ALA A 10 57.17 -40.92 -13.08
N GLU A 11 56.35 -40.11 -13.76
CA GLU A 11 56.87 -39.28 -14.87
C GLU A 11 56.71 -37.76 -14.71
N GLU A 12 55.97 -37.25 -13.72
CA GLU A 12 55.64 -35.81 -13.68
C GLU A 12 56.69 -34.90 -13.00
N LYS A 13 57.75 -35.46 -12.40
CA LYS A 13 58.71 -34.69 -11.58
C LYS A 13 59.90 -34.09 -12.34
N VAL A 14 60.12 -34.43 -13.61
CA VAL A 14 61.32 -33.96 -14.35
C VAL A 14 61.06 -32.67 -15.13
N MET A 15 59.82 -32.40 -15.56
CA MET A 15 59.50 -31.17 -16.31
C MET A 15 59.44 -29.89 -15.45
N HIS A 16 59.18 -30.00 -14.15
CA HIS A 16 59.07 -28.82 -13.28
C HIS A 16 60.42 -28.16 -12.92
N LYS A 17 61.55 -28.88 -13.02
CA LYS A 17 62.86 -28.31 -12.66
C LYS A 17 63.50 -27.47 -13.78
N PHE A 18 63.23 -27.77 -15.05
CA PHE A 18 63.76 -26.98 -16.16
C PHE A 18 62.99 -25.69 -16.42
N GLY A 19 61.68 -25.65 -16.14
CA GLY A 19 60.88 -24.43 -16.25
C GLY A 19 61.21 -23.37 -15.20
N LEU A 20 61.62 -23.76 -13.99
CA LEU A 20 61.91 -22.82 -12.89
C LEU A 20 63.23 -22.06 -13.10
N ILE A 21 64.24 -22.71 -13.70
CA ILE A 21 65.56 -22.08 -13.93
C ILE A 21 65.51 -21.07 -15.08
N ALA A 22 64.69 -21.33 -16.11
CA ALA A 22 64.46 -20.37 -17.20
C ALA A 22 63.69 -19.12 -16.72
N LEU A 23 62.73 -19.28 -15.80
CA LEU A 23 61.98 -18.16 -15.22
C LEU A 23 62.86 -17.26 -14.34
N ILE A 24 63.79 -17.82 -13.56
CA ILE A 24 64.70 -17.04 -12.70
C ILE A 24 65.71 -16.23 -13.52
N SER A 25 66.21 -16.77 -14.64
CA SER A 25 67.14 -16.07 -15.54
C SER A 25 66.50 -14.85 -16.22
N VAL A 26 65.25 -14.98 -16.69
CA VAL A 26 64.50 -13.88 -17.32
C VAL A 26 64.12 -12.79 -16.30
N VAL A 27 63.81 -13.17 -15.06
CA VAL A 27 63.57 -12.20 -13.98
C VAL A 27 64.83 -11.42 -13.61
N PHE A 28 66.02 -12.05 -13.65
CA PHE A 28 67.28 -11.37 -13.34
C PHE A 28 67.74 -10.41 -14.44
N PHE A 29 67.47 -10.74 -15.71
CA PHE A 29 67.77 -9.84 -16.84
C PHE A 29 66.83 -8.63 -16.89
N LEU A 30 65.53 -8.81 -16.58
CA LEU A 30 64.58 -7.69 -16.50
C LEU A 30 64.84 -6.75 -15.32
N PHE A 31 65.48 -7.22 -14.25
CA PHE A 31 65.79 -6.38 -13.09
C PHE A 31 67.02 -5.48 -13.28
N SER A 32 67.91 -5.83 -14.21
CA SER A 32 69.15 -5.05 -14.44
C SER A 32 68.91 -3.80 -15.29
N GLU A 33 67.85 -3.77 -16.09
CA GLU A 33 67.53 -2.65 -17.00
C GLU A 33 66.70 -1.54 -16.32
N LEU A 34 66.18 -1.79 -15.11
CA LEU A 34 65.43 -0.79 -14.33
C LEU A 34 66.31 0.07 -13.42
N ALA A 35 67.62 -0.19 -13.34
CA ALA A 35 68.55 0.52 -12.46
C ALA A 35 69.27 1.70 -13.13
N ALA A 36 69.03 1.95 -14.42
CA ALA A 36 69.66 3.04 -15.18
C ALA A 36 68.64 4.12 -15.54
N GLN A 37 67.88 4.60 -14.56
CA GLN A 37 67.12 5.84 -14.72
C GLN A 37 68.07 6.99 -14.36
N GLU A 38 68.67 7.59 -15.39
CA GLU A 38 69.47 8.81 -15.28
C GLU A 38 68.73 9.82 -14.39
N THR A 39 69.35 10.22 -13.28
CA THR A 39 68.83 11.28 -12.43
C THR A 39 69.01 12.60 -13.16
N THR A 40 68.10 12.90 -14.08
CA THR A 40 67.93 14.25 -14.63
C THR A 40 67.63 15.16 -13.45
N VAL A 41 68.54 16.09 -13.18
CA VAL A 41 68.38 17.10 -12.14
C VAL A 41 67.29 18.05 -12.60
N HIS A 42 66.04 17.73 -12.26
CA HIS A 42 64.89 18.55 -12.57
C HIS A 42 65.00 19.85 -11.78
N ASN A 43 65.04 20.97 -12.51
CA ASN A 43 65.19 22.29 -11.91
C ASN A 43 63.84 22.68 -11.27
N CYS A 44 63.76 22.55 -9.94
CA CYS A 44 62.54 22.74 -9.18
C CYS A 44 62.55 24.15 -8.57
N GLN A 45 61.64 25.02 -9.01
CA GLN A 45 61.52 26.39 -8.50
C GLN A 45 60.19 26.58 -7.77
N ILE A 46 60.25 27.12 -6.55
CA ILE A 46 59.06 27.52 -5.80
C ILE A 46 58.59 28.88 -6.34
N ILE A 47 57.39 28.93 -6.91
CA ILE A 47 56.79 30.17 -7.41
C ILE A 47 56.10 30.91 -6.27
N LYS A 48 55.31 30.18 -5.48
CA LYS A 48 54.43 30.79 -4.46
C LYS A 48 54.14 29.80 -3.35
N GLU A 49 54.18 30.30 -2.12
CA GLU A 49 53.77 29.58 -0.92
C GLU A 49 52.46 30.19 -0.40
N TYR A 50 51.54 29.33 0.00
CA TYR A 50 50.25 29.71 0.55
C TYR A 50 50.26 29.53 2.08
N ALA A 51 49.37 30.25 2.77
CA ALA A 51 49.30 30.25 4.24
C ALA A 51 48.88 28.89 4.83
N ASP A 52 48.32 28.00 4.01
CA ASP A 52 47.92 26.63 4.35
C ASP A 52 49.06 25.60 4.19
N GLY A 53 50.27 26.06 3.81
CA GLY A 53 51.45 25.23 3.59
C GLY A 53 51.46 24.51 2.24
N THR A 54 50.52 24.83 1.34
CA THR A 54 50.60 24.37 -0.05
C THR A 54 51.60 25.23 -0.83
N VAL A 55 52.33 24.59 -1.75
CA VAL A 55 53.39 25.23 -2.51
C VAL A 55 53.14 25.04 -4.00
N LEU A 56 53.16 26.14 -4.76
CA LEU A 56 53.15 26.09 -6.21
C LEU A 56 54.60 25.96 -6.70
N LEU A 57 54.91 24.82 -7.31
CA LEU A 57 56.23 24.48 -7.83
C LEU A 57 56.21 24.53 -9.36
N LYS A 58 57.33 24.92 -9.96
CA LYS A 58 57.58 24.76 -11.40
C LYS A 58 58.67 23.72 -11.59
N ILE A 59 58.33 22.62 -12.24
CA ILE A 59 59.25 21.53 -12.60
C ILE A 59 59.24 21.43 -14.12
N ASP A 60 60.39 21.65 -14.76
CA ASP A 60 60.56 21.57 -16.22
C ASP A 60 59.53 22.38 -17.03
N GLY A 61 59.20 23.57 -16.54
CA GLY A 61 58.22 24.45 -17.18
C GLY A 61 56.76 24.13 -16.88
N LYS A 62 56.45 23.02 -16.19
CA LYS A 62 55.10 22.67 -15.74
C LYS A 62 54.87 23.14 -14.31
N GLU A 63 53.75 23.81 -14.09
CA GLU A 63 53.31 24.22 -12.77
C GLU A 63 52.59 23.05 -12.08
N MET A 64 53.00 22.74 -10.86
CA MET A 64 52.45 21.68 -10.03
C MET A 64 52.13 22.25 -8.64
N LEU A 65 51.02 21.79 -8.06
CA LEU A 65 50.66 22.14 -6.69
C LEU A 65 51.08 21.01 -5.75
N ALA A 66 52.05 21.29 -4.88
CA ALA A 66 52.40 20.39 -3.79
C ALA A 66 51.41 20.61 -2.64
N VAL A 67 50.61 19.59 -2.36
CA VAL A 67 49.63 19.57 -1.27
C VAL A 67 50.23 18.81 -0.10
N THR A 68 50.08 19.34 1.12
CA THR A 68 50.56 18.65 2.33
C THR A 68 49.75 17.38 2.58
N GLN A 69 50.36 16.37 3.20
CA GLN A 69 49.69 15.10 3.50
C GLN A 69 48.46 15.29 4.42
N SER A 70 48.48 16.31 5.29
CA SER A 70 47.34 16.66 6.14
C SER A 70 46.16 17.20 5.32
N MET A 71 46.43 18.05 4.33
CA MET A 71 45.42 18.63 3.45
C MET A 71 44.82 17.57 2.52
N GLU A 72 45.63 16.67 1.96
CA GLU A 72 45.13 15.53 1.17
C GLU A 72 44.17 14.65 1.99
N ARG A 73 44.56 14.30 3.23
CA ARG A 73 43.69 13.52 4.13
C ARG A 73 42.39 14.24 4.45
N ASN A 74 42.43 15.55 4.69
CA ASN A 74 41.23 16.34 4.95
C ASN A 74 40.32 16.40 3.72
N MET A 75 40.90 16.57 2.52
CA MET A 75 40.14 16.58 1.28
C MET A 75 39.47 15.22 1.00
N LEU A 76 40.15 14.11 1.27
CA LEU A 76 39.57 12.77 1.17
C LEU A 76 38.44 12.54 2.17
N LYS A 77 38.58 13.01 3.42
CA LYS A 77 37.50 12.97 4.42
C LYS A 77 36.30 13.78 3.96
N LEU A 78 36.51 15.03 3.56
CA LEU A 78 35.44 15.92 3.12
C LEU A 78 34.71 15.36 1.88
N LYS A 79 35.43 14.77 0.93
CA LYS A 79 34.83 14.08 -0.22
C LYS A 79 33.97 12.89 0.21
N ARG A 80 34.41 12.13 1.21
CA ARG A 80 33.62 11.02 1.78
C ARG A 80 32.36 11.54 2.47
N ASP A 81 32.49 12.58 3.29
CA ASP A 81 31.36 13.19 4.00
C ASP A 81 30.31 13.74 3.02
N VAL A 82 30.74 14.38 1.93
CA VAL A 82 29.84 14.84 0.85
C VAL A 82 29.11 13.68 0.19
N LEU A 83 29.82 12.57 -0.12
CA LEU A 83 29.19 11.40 -0.71
C LEU A 83 28.19 10.74 0.23
N ASP A 84 28.51 10.68 1.53
CA ASP A 84 27.62 10.10 2.52
C ASP A 84 26.39 10.99 2.76
N ALA A 85 26.55 12.32 2.78
CA ALA A 85 25.44 13.27 2.82
C ALA A 85 24.54 13.17 1.57
N GLN A 86 25.13 13.03 0.38
CA GLN A 86 24.36 12.84 -0.85
C GLN A 86 23.52 11.56 -0.83
N LYS A 87 24.07 10.46 -0.31
CA LYS A 87 23.32 9.21 -0.12
C LYS A 87 22.17 9.40 0.87
N GLU A 88 22.41 10.10 1.98
CA GLU A 88 21.38 10.36 2.96
C GLU A 88 20.23 11.19 2.38
N ILE A 89 20.54 12.23 1.59
CA ILE A 89 19.55 13.03 0.87
C ILE A 89 18.74 12.14 -0.08
N PHE A 90 19.40 11.32 -0.90
CA PHE A 90 18.72 10.42 -1.84
C PHE A 90 17.77 9.44 -1.13
N LEU A 91 18.18 8.89 0.02
CA LEU A 91 17.32 8.02 0.83
C LEU A 91 16.10 8.77 1.38
N LYS A 92 16.29 10.01 1.85
CA LYS A 92 15.18 10.85 2.33
C LYS A 92 14.23 11.23 1.20
N ASP A 93 14.73 11.58 0.03
CA ASP A 93 13.90 11.91 -1.14
C ASP A 93 13.08 10.70 -1.60
N SER A 94 13.67 9.50 -1.61
CA SER A 94 12.96 8.25 -1.90
C SER A 94 11.85 7.99 -0.88
N LEU A 95 12.12 8.24 0.40
CA LEU A 95 11.14 8.08 1.47
C LEU A 95 10.01 9.11 1.37
N LEU A 96 10.31 10.37 1.01
CA LEU A 96 9.29 11.39 0.73
C LEU A 96 8.38 10.99 -0.43
N ALA A 97 8.96 10.52 -1.55
CA ALA A 97 8.19 10.04 -2.69
C ALA A 97 7.26 8.87 -2.32
N ASN A 98 7.71 7.97 -1.44
CA ASN A 98 6.87 6.88 -0.94
C ASN A 98 5.71 7.39 -0.07
N TYR A 99 5.94 8.41 0.77
CA TYR A 99 4.88 9.05 1.54
C TYR A 99 3.87 9.76 0.65
N ASP A 100 4.32 10.50 -0.37
CA ASP A 100 3.43 11.17 -1.31
C ASP A 100 2.52 10.18 -2.04
N ASN A 101 3.09 9.06 -2.50
CA ASN A 101 2.31 7.97 -3.10
C ASN A 101 1.28 7.40 -2.13
N THR A 102 1.66 7.23 -0.86
CA THR A 102 0.77 6.72 0.19
C THR A 102 -0.37 7.69 0.47
N ILE A 103 -0.09 9.00 0.53
CA ILE A 103 -1.10 10.05 0.70
C ILE A 103 -2.10 10.01 -0.46
N ALA A 104 -1.63 9.94 -1.70
CA ALA A 104 -2.50 9.86 -2.88
C ALA A 104 -3.42 8.62 -2.85
N GLN A 105 -2.94 7.49 -2.36
CA GLN A 105 -3.75 6.28 -2.17
C GLN A 105 -4.82 6.47 -1.08
N TYR A 106 -4.48 7.11 0.03
CA TYR A 106 -5.44 7.42 1.09
C TYR A 106 -6.50 8.42 0.63
N GLU A 107 -6.12 9.46 -0.10
CA GLU A 107 -7.08 10.41 -0.68
C GLU A 107 -8.07 9.73 -1.62
N LYS A 108 -7.58 8.84 -2.49
CA LYS A 108 -8.44 8.02 -3.35
C LYS A 108 -9.43 7.19 -2.53
N THR A 109 -8.95 6.54 -1.48
CA THR A 109 -9.79 5.71 -0.59
C THR A 109 -10.85 6.55 0.13
N ILE A 110 -10.47 7.73 0.63
CA ILE A 110 -11.39 8.67 1.28
C ILE A 110 -12.49 9.11 0.30
N ASN A 111 -12.13 9.42 -0.95
CA ASN A 111 -13.10 9.82 -1.96
C ASN A 111 -14.07 8.67 -2.29
N GLN A 112 -13.57 7.44 -2.43
CA GLN A 112 -14.42 6.26 -2.62
C GLN A 112 -15.38 6.03 -1.43
N MET A 113 -14.90 6.19 -0.20
CA MET A 113 -15.75 6.07 0.99
C MET A 113 -16.81 7.17 1.04
N ARG A 114 -16.47 8.41 0.66
CA ARG A 114 -17.44 9.51 0.58
C ARG A 114 -18.54 9.23 -0.44
N ASP A 115 -18.17 8.71 -1.61
CA ASP A 115 -19.13 8.36 -2.65
C ASP A 115 -20.06 7.23 -2.16
N TYR A 116 -19.50 6.21 -1.50
CA TYR A 116 -20.29 5.14 -0.88
C TYR A 116 -21.25 5.65 0.21
N ILE A 117 -20.83 6.60 1.04
CA ILE A 117 -21.72 7.23 2.04
C ILE A 117 -22.88 7.94 1.34
N ARG A 118 -22.63 8.68 0.25
CA ARG A 118 -23.70 9.34 -0.51
C ARG A 118 -24.69 8.34 -1.11
N GLU A 119 -24.22 7.21 -1.62
CA GLU A 119 -25.09 6.13 -2.11
C GLU A 119 -25.98 5.57 -1.00
N LEU A 120 -25.41 5.31 0.19
CA LEU A 120 -26.17 4.86 1.36
C LEU A 120 -27.20 5.90 1.82
N GLU A 121 -26.85 7.18 1.83
CA GLU A 121 -27.79 8.27 2.16
C GLU A 121 -28.96 8.32 1.18
N TYR A 122 -28.68 8.13 -0.13
CA TYR A 122 -29.71 8.07 -1.16
C TYR A 122 -30.67 6.88 -0.94
N VAL A 123 -30.12 5.69 -0.69
CA VAL A 123 -30.92 4.48 -0.41
C VAL A 123 -31.75 4.66 0.86
N LEU A 124 -31.15 5.18 1.93
CA LEU A 124 -31.83 5.44 3.20
C LEU A 124 -32.95 6.47 3.05
N LYS A 125 -32.76 7.49 2.22
CA LYS A 125 -33.82 8.45 1.87
C LYS A 125 -34.97 7.74 1.14
N GLY A 126 -34.66 6.91 0.15
CA GLY A 126 -35.67 6.10 -0.55
C GLY A 126 -36.49 5.22 0.40
N TYR A 127 -35.85 4.56 1.36
CA TYR A 127 -36.56 3.79 2.39
C TYR A 127 -37.40 4.64 3.33
N LYS A 128 -36.92 5.82 3.72
CA LYS A 128 -37.70 6.77 4.52
C LYS A 128 -38.95 7.24 3.79
N ASP A 129 -38.82 7.54 2.50
CA ASP A 129 -39.94 7.95 1.65
C ASP A 129 -40.96 6.82 1.52
N LEU A 130 -40.51 5.58 1.26
CA LEU A 130 -41.38 4.40 1.25
C LEU A 130 -42.09 4.20 2.59
N ALA A 131 -41.38 4.26 3.71
CA ALA A 131 -41.97 4.12 5.04
C ALA A 131 -42.98 5.23 5.34
N HIS A 132 -42.70 6.45 4.88
CA HIS A 132 -43.62 7.57 4.98
C HIS A 132 -44.90 7.35 4.15
N ASP A 133 -44.76 6.84 2.93
CA ASP A 133 -45.89 6.51 2.07
C ASP A 133 -46.70 5.32 2.61
N TYR A 134 -46.06 4.30 3.19
CA TYR A 134 -46.76 3.24 3.93
C TYR A 134 -47.51 3.79 5.15
N LYS A 135 -46.93 4.74 5.89
CA LYS A 135 -47.62 5.39 7.01
C LYS A 135 -48.81 6.23 6.55
N LYS A 136 -48.73 6.85 5.37
CA LYS A 136 -49.87 7.51 4.71
C LYS A 136 -50.92 6.51 4.23
N MET A 137 -50.50 5.35 3.74
CA MET A 137 -51.33 4.17 3.50
C MET A 137 -51.72 3.52 4.82
N ARG A 138 -52.34 4.30 5.71
CA ARG A 138 -52.87 3.84 6.99
C ARG A 138 -53.84 2.70 6.72
N VAL A 139 -53.35 1.50 7.01
CA VAL A 139 -54.07 0.23 7.02
C VAL A 139 -55.35 0.43 7.85
N PRO A 140 -56.45 -0.22 7.47
CA PRO A 140 -57.78 0.17 7.88
C PRO A 140 -57.98 0.03 9.39
N ASN A 141 -58.53 1.07 10.02
CA ASN A 141 -59.11 0.96 11.35
C ASN A 141 -60.15 -0.18 11.33
N VAL A 142 -59.82 -1.32 11.94
CA VAL A 142 -60.78 -2.38 12.21
C VAL A 142 -61.82 -1.79 13.16
N SER A 143 -63.05 -1.61 12.68
CA SER A 143 -64.15 -1.13 13.50
C SER A 143 -65.06 -2.28 13.85
N PHE A 144 -65.17 -2.55 15.15
CA PHE A 144 -66.16 -3.47 15.70
C PHE A 144 -67.48 -2.72 15.88
N ARG A 145 -68.59 -3.31 15.43
CA ARG A 145 -69.92 -2.72 15.60
C ARG A 145 -70.81 -3.69 16.37
N VAL A 146 -71.41 -3.19 17.44
CA VAL A 146 -72.43 -3.88 18.23
C VAL A 146 -73.71 -3.05 18.12
N GLY A 147 -74.79 -3.67 17.67
CA GLY A 147 -76.11 -3.05 17.60
C GLY A 147 -77.14 -3.90 18.35
N VAL A 148 -78.14 -3.26 18.96
CA VAL A 148 -79.26 -3.95 19.62
C VAL A 148 -80.54 -3.53 18.92
N GLY A 149 -81.39 -4.49 18.54
CA GLY A 149 -82.63 -4.23 17.80
C GLY A 149 -83.74 -5.18 18.21
N ALA A 150 -84.99 -4.75 18.09
CA ALA A 150 -86.16 -5.59 18.34
C ALA A 150 -86.57 -6.29 17.04
N THR A 151 -86.54 -7.62 17.04
CA THR A 151 -86.88 -8.44 15.87
C THR A 151 -88.09 -9.32 16.19
N SER A 152 -89.01 -9.49 15.23
CA SER A 152 -90.28 -10.16 15.47
C SER A 152 -90.15 -11.68 15.30
N ARG A 153 -90.58 -12.42 16.34
CA ARG A 153 -90.99 -13.84 16.53
C ARG A 153 -90.37 -15.02 15.76
N ASP A 154 -89.58 -14.85 14.71
CA ASP A 154 -88.97 -15.98 13.98
C ASP A 154 -87.52 -16.25 14.42
N TYR A 155 -87.30 -17.42 15.03
CA TYR A 155 -86.05 -17.85 15.68
C TYR A 155 -85.03 -18.45 14.70
N LYS A 156 -84.53 -17.65 13.76
CA LYS A 156 -83.45 -18.12 12.86
C LYS A 156 -82.23 -17.22 12.99
N PRO A 157 -81.06 -17.74 13.39
CA PRO A 157 -79.83 -16.96 13.36
C PRO A 157 -79.54 -16.61 11.90
N ALA A 158 -79.55 -15.32 11.58
CA ALA A 158 -79.22 -14.81 10.26
C ALA A 158 -77.78 -14.32 10.28
N VAL A 159 -76.94 -14.93 9.44
CA VAL A 159 -75.61 -14.42 9.13
C VAL A 159 -75.74 -13.51 7.92
N MET A 160 -75.34 -12.26 8.07
CA MET A 160 -75.31 -11.27 7.00
C MET A 160 -73.86 -10.97 6.64
N MET A 161 -73.48 -11.33 5.42
CA MET A 161 -72.21 -10.95 4.82
C MET A 161 -72.48 -9.84 3.80
N GLY A 162 -71.93 -8.66 4.06
CA GLY A 162 -72.04 -7.50 3.17
C GLY A 162 -70.68 -7.17 2.58
N LEU A 163 -70.62 -7.00 1.27
CA LEU A 163 -69.47 -6.41 0.59
C LEU A 163 -69.76 -4.92 0.39
N ASP A 164 -69.01 -4.09 1.08
CA ASP A 164 -68.99 -2.64 0.89
C ASP A 164 -67.72 -2.28 0.11
N ILE A 165 -67.70 -1.14 -0.58
CA ILE A 165 -66.58 -0.78 -1.45
C ILE A 165 -65.34 -0.56 -0.57
N ARG A 166 -64.38 -1.50 -0.69
CA ARG A 166 -63.19 -1.69 0.14
C ARG A 166 -63.41 -2.33 1.50
N ARG A 167 -64.61 -2.72 1.94
CA ARG A 167 -64.83 -3.39 3.24
C ARG A 167 -65.61 -4.71 3.14
N VAL A 168 -65.09 -5.77 3.77
CA VAL A 168 -65.86 -6.97 4.11
C VAL A 168 -66.49 -6.76 5.46
N LEU A 169 -67.81 -6.70 5.53
CA LEU A 169 -68.55 -6.78 6.78
C LEU A 169 -69.04 -8.20 6.97
N ILE A 170 -68.65 -8.81 8.08
CA ILE A 170 -69.21 -10.07 8.56
C ILE A 170 -70.01 -9.75 9.81
N SER A 171 -71.32 -9.93 9.76
CA SER A 171 -72.20 -9.68 10.91
C SER A 171 -73.19 -10.82 11.13
N GLY A 172 -73.50 -11.07 12.40
CA GLY A 172 -74.47 -12.06 12.82
C GLY A 172 -75.47 -11.43 13.78
N ILE A 173 -76.73 -11.86 13.67
CA ILE A 173 -77.79 -11.47 14.60
C ILE A 173 -78.09 -12.66 15.50
N ILE A 174 -77.97 -12.44 16.80
CA ILE A 174 -78.38 -13.37 17.85
C ILE A 174 -79.72 -12.85 18.39
N GLN A 175 -80.79 -13.62 18.22
CA GLN A 175 -82.14 -13.22 18.63
C GLN A 175 -82.62 -14.05 19.82
N GLU A 176 -83.01 -13.37 20.90
CA GLU A 176 -83.73 -13.91 22.04
C GLU A 176 -85.19 -13.41 22.01
N ARG A 177 -86.12 -14.13 22.65
CA ARG A 177 -87.61 -14.02 22.55
C ARG A 177 -88.24 -12.66 22.22
N ASN A 178 -87.67 -11.53 22.65
CA ASN A 178 -88.12 -10.17 22.36
C ASN A 178 -86.99 -9.14 22.09
N SER A 179 -85.72 -9.58 22.00
CA SER A 179 -84.55 -8.70 21.82
C SER A 179 -83.47 -9.40 21.00
N GLY A 180 -82.92 -8.71 20.01
CA GLY A 180 -81.80 -9.20 19.21
C GLY A 180 -80.54 -8.35 19.40
N VAL A 181 -79.39 -9.01 19.43
CA VAL A 181 -78.06 -8.37 19.39
C VAL A 181 -77.40 -8.69 18.06
N LEU A 182 -77.02 -7.66 17.34
CA LEU A 182 -76.20 -7.73 16.13
C LEU A 182 -74.74 -7.52 16.52
N VAL A 183 -73.91 -8.51 16.21
CA VAL A 183 -72.45 -8.42 16.38
C VAL A 183 -71.81 -8.52 15.01
N GLY A 184 -71.00 -7.51 14.65
CA GLY A 184 -70.33 -7.47 13.36
C GLY A 184 -68.89 -7.02 13.44
N ALA A 185 -68.04 -7.72 12.68
CA ALA A 185 -66.67 -7.34 12.39
C ALA A 185 -66.59 -6.79 10.97
N SER A 186 -66.03 -5.59 10.82
CA SER A 186 -65.76 -5.00 9.51
C SER A 186 -64.26 -4.95 9.24
N PHE A 187 -63.86 -5.59 8.14
CA PHE A 187 -62.51 -5.61 7.62
C PHE A 187 -62.48 -4.76 6.37
N ARG A 188 -61.38 -4.06 6.08
CA ARG A 188 -61.23 -3.36 4.81
C ARG A 188 -60.18 -4.09 3.97
N ILE A 189 -60.52 -4.38 2.72
CA ILE A 189 -59.76 -5.21 1.78
C ILE A 189 -58.59 -4.41 1.18
N PHE A 190 -58.66 -3.07 1.23
CA PHE A 190 -57.65 -2.14 0.70
C PHE A 190 -57.55 -0.85 1.53
#